data_AF-A0A7W9HQR5-F1
#
_entry.id   AF-A0A7W9HQR5-F1
#
_cell.length_a   1.000
_cell.length_b   1.000
_cell.length_c   1.000
_cell.angle_alpha   90.00
_cell.angle_beta   90.00
_cell.angle_gamma   90.00
#
_symmetry.space_group_name_H-M   'P 1'
#
loop_
_entity.id
_entity.type
_entity.pdbx_description
1 polymer ?
#
loop_
_entity_poly.entity_id
_entity_poly.type
_entity_poly.pdbx_seq_one_letter_code
_entity_poly.pdbx_strand_id
1 'polypeptide(L)'
;MAQRERVIRKERERREWLLRCQTDRGEPAVCTINVHNGVLEVLGPDDKFCFQLEDTTIADFRSAFDAAIARAETDLVAESGAAGPGQANPGADVVRMAR
;
A
#
# COMPACT_ATOMS: atom_id res chain seq x y z
N MET A 1 -3.45 -37.05 -44.42
CA MET A 1 -2.89 -36.65 -43.10
C MET A 1 -3.54 -35.31 -42.73
N ALA A 2 -4.37 -35.26 -41.69
CA ALA A 2 -5.14 -34.05 -41.36
C ALA A 2 -4.29 -33.09 -40.53
N GLN A 3 -4.10 -31.87 -41.05
CA GLN A 3 -3.40 -30.78 -40.39
C GLN A 3 -4.29 -30.23 -39.26
N ARG A 4 -3.94 -30.52 -38.01
CA ARG A 4 -4.63 -29.98 -36.84
C ARG A 4 -4.35 -28.49 -36.75
N GLU A 5 -5.35 -27.69 -37.11
CA GLU A 5 -5.39 -26.26 -36.91
C GLU A 5 -5.23 -25.99 -35.40
N ARG A 6 -4.08 -25.44 -34.99
CA ARG A 6 -3.87 -25.03 -33.60
C ARG A 6 -4.72 -23.81 -33.36
N VAL A 7 -5.88 -24.00 -32.74
CA VAL A 7 -6.69 -22.90 -32.21
C VAL A 7 -5.90 -22.22 -31.10
N ILE A 8 -5.19 -21.14 -31.42
CA ILE A 8 -4.61 -20.23 -30.43
C ILE A 8 -5.79 -19.54 -29.77
N ARG A 9 -6.25 -20.05 -28.63
CA ARG A 9 -7.21 -19.34 -27.79
C ARG A 9 -6.51 -18.07 -27.34
N LYS A 10 -7.10 -16.90 -27.62
CA LYS A 10 -6.64 -15.62 -27.07
C LYS A 10 -6.69 -15.75 -25.55
N GLU A 11 -5.55 -16.00 -24.92
CA GLU A 11 -5.44 -15.94 -23.46
C GLU A 11 -5.96 -14.57 -23.05
N ARG A 12 -6.97 -14.56 -22.18
CA ARG A 12 -7.46 -13.31 -21.61
C ARG A 12 -6.27 -12.68 -20.89
N GLU A 13 -5.95 -11.44 -21.26
CA GLU A 13 -4.78 -10.73 -20.77
C GLU A 13 -4.79 -10.67 -19.24
N ARG A 14 -3.87 -11.41 -18.60
CA ARG A 14 -3.54 -11.21 -17.19
C ARG A 14 -2.77 -9.91 -17.07
N ARG A 15 -3.17 -9.06 -16.13
CA ARG A 15 -2.44 -7.84 -15.78
C ARG A 15 -1.91 -7.94 -14.36
N GLU A 16 -0.71 -7.44 -14.14
CA GLU A 16 0.02 -7.56 -12.89
C GLU A 16 0.60 -6.21 -12.48
N TRP A 17 0.52 -5.89 -11.20
CA TRP A 17 1.11 -4.69 -10.60
C TRP A 17 1.88 -5.07 -9.34
N LEU A 18 3.11 -4.56 -9.22
CA LEU A 18 3.97 -4.78 -8.06
C LEU A 18 3.88 -3.60 -7.09
N LEU A 19 3.67 -3.91 -5.82
CA LEU A 19 3.57 -2.95 -4.73
C LEU A 19 4.72 -3.16 -3.75
N ARG A 20 5.48 -2.11 -3.47
CA ARG A 20 6.47 -2.15 -2.39
C ARG A 20 5.72 -2.15 -1.06
N CYS A 21 6.03 -3.12 -0.22
CA CYS A 21 5.42 -3.30 1.09
C CYS A 21 6.50 -3.68 2.10
N GLN A 22 6.10 -3.90 3.35
CA GLN A 22 6.97 -4.45 4.39
C GLN A 22 6.36 -5.75 4.91
N THR A 23 7.21 -6.68 5.35
CA THR A 23 6.77 -7.85 6.11
C THR A 23 6.27 -7.42 7.50
N ASP A 24 5.69 -8.36 8.24
CA ASP A 24 5.35 -8.19 9.66
C ASP A 24 6.56 -7.86 10.54
N ARG A 25 7.78 -8.14 10.06
CA ARG A 25 9.06 -7.80 10.71
C ARG A 25 9.63 -6.45 10.28
N GLY A 26 8.94 -5.72 9.40
CA GLY A 26 9.39 -4.43 8.88
C GLY A 26 10.42 -4.53 7.75
N GLU A 27 10.70 -5.73 7.25
CA GLU A 27 11.67 -5.94 6.17
C GLU A 27 11.05 -5.52 4.82
N PRO A 28 11.80 -4.86 3.92
CA PRO A 28 11.28 -4.51 2.59
C PRO A 28 10.86 -5.74 1.78
N ALA A 29 9.68 -5.68 1.17
CA ALA A 29 9.12 -6.75 0.36
C ALA A 29 8.34 -6.23 -0.85
N VAL A 30 7.86 -7.15 -1.69
CA VAL A 30 6.98 -6.85 -2.82
C VAL A 30 5.71 -7.71 -2.72
N CYS A 31 4.57 -7.04 -2.81
CA CYS A 31 3.24 -7.62 -2.88
C CYS A 31 2.73 -7.46 -4.33
N THR A 32 1.81 -8.31 -4.77
CA THR A 32 1.35 -8.33 -6.17
C THR A 32 -0.16 -8.17 -6.25
N ILE A 33 -0.65 -7.34 -7.17
CA ILE A 33 -2.05 -7.32 -7.59
C ILE A 33 -2.14 -7.96 -8.97
N ASN A 34 -2.94 -9.01 -9.08
CA ASN A 34 -3.26 -9.68 -10.34
C ASN A 34 -4.71 -9.37 -10.75
N VAL A 35 -4.93 -9.16 -12.03
CA VAL A 35 -6.29 -9.13 -12.61
C VAL A 35 -6.37 -10.15 -13.74
N HIS A 36 -7.31 -11.09 -13.62
CA HIS A 36 -7.63 -12.06 -14.66
C HIS A 36 -9.11 -12.43 -14.60
N ASN A 37 -9.76 -12.55 -15.76
CA ASN A 37 -11.18 -12.95 -15.85
C ASN A 37 -12.16 -12.09 -15.02
N GLY A 38 -11.84 -10.82 -14.75
CA GLY A 38 -12.67 -9.96 -13.90
C GLY A 38 -12.49 -10.19 -12.39
N VAL A 39 -11.57 -11.07 -12.00
CA VAL A 39 -11.15 -11.31 -10.62
C VAL A 39 -9.91 -10.46 -10.35
N LEU A 40 -9.91 -9.76 -9.22
CA LEU A 40 -8.73 -9.11 -8.67
C LEU A 40 -8.19 -10.00 -7.54
N GLU A 41 -6.92 -10.36 -7.60
CA GLU A 41 -6.24 -11.15 -6.58
C GLU A 41 -5.10 -10.33 -5.98
N VAL A 42 -5.01 -10.33 -4.65
CA VAL A 42 -3.89 -9.72 -3.91
C VAL A 42 -3.05 -10.83 -3.29
N LEU A 43 -1.78 -10.83 -3.67
CA LEU A 43 -0.76 -11.70 -3.13
C LEU A 43 0.19 -10.86 -2.25
N GLY A 44 0.45 -11.35 -1.05
CA GLY A 44 1.52 -10.84 -0.21
C GLY A 44 2.89 -11.27 -0.72
N PRO A 45 3.96 -11.02 0.07
CA PRO A 45 5.30 -11.47 -0.27
C PRO A 45 5.35 -12.98 -0.57
N ASP A 46 6.26 -13.36 -1.47
CA ASP A 46 6.46 -14.75 -1.93
C ASP A 46 5.21 -15.38 -2.56
N ASP A 47 4.41 -14.58 -3.27
CA ASP A 47 3.16 -14.98 -3.94
C ASP A 47 2.12 -15.60 -2.99
N LYS A 48 2.20 -15.29 -1.69
CA LYS A 48 1.27 -15.82 -0.70
C LYS A 48 -0.11 -15.19 -0.87
N PHE A 49 -1.13 -16.02 -1.12
CA PHE A 49 -2.51 -15.54 -1.22
C PHE A 49 -2.96 -14.76 0.04
N CYS A 50 -3.47 -13.55 -0.16
CA CYS A 50 -4.11 -12.77 0.89
C CYS A 50 -5.64 -12.83 0.73
N PHE A 51 -6.16 -12.33 -0.40
CA PHE A 51 -7.58 -12.35 -0.71
C PHE A 51 -7.82 -12.12 -2.21
N GLN A 52 -9.05 -12.39 -2.65
CA GLN A 52 -9.53 -12.06 -3.99
C GLN A 52 -10.85 -11.29 -3.91
N LEU A 53 -11.13 -10.51 -4.95
CA LEU A 53 -12.34 -9.73 -5.12
C LEU A 53 -12.98 -10.04 -6.47
N GLU A 54 -14.29 -10.13 -6.46
CA GLU A 54 -15.16 -10.38 -7.62
C GLU A 54 -16.23 -9.29 -7.71
N ASP A 55 -16.55 -8.85 -8.93
CA ASP A 55 -17.65 -7.95 -9.32
C ASP A 55 -18.12 -6.96 -8.23
N THR A 56 -19.12 -7.35 -7.43
CA THR A 56 -19.73 -6.51 -6.38
C THR A 56 -18.77 -6.12 -5.26
N THR A 57 -17.86 -7.03 -4.87
CA THR A 57 -16.90 -6.79 -3.78
C THR A 57 -15.80 -5.80 -4.15
N ILE A 58 -15.56 -5.56 -5.46
CA ILE A 58 -14.57 -4.58 -5.92
C ILE A 58 -15.04 -3.16 -5.57
N ALA A 59 -16.33 -2.87 -5.76
CA ALA A 59 -16.89 -1.55 -5.45
C ALA A 59 -16.82 -1.25 -3.95
N ASP A 60 -17.23 -2.22 -3.13
CA ASP A 60 -17.19 -2.11 -1.67
C ASP A 60 -15.76 -1.97 -1.14
N PHE A 61 -14.84 -2.79 -1.66
CA PHE A 61 -13.41 -2.70 -1.30
C PHE A 61 -12.85 -1.32 -1.64
N ARG A 62 -13.13 -0.80 -2.83
CA ARG A 62 -12.66 0.53 -3.23
C ARG A 62 -13.16 1.61 -2.28
N SER A 63 -14.46 1.62 -1.97
CA SER A 63 -15.03 2.61 -1.06
C SER A 63 -14.42 2.52 0.34
N ALA A 64 -14.23 1.31 0.86
CA ALA A 64 -13.63 1.11 2.17
C ALA A 64 -12.14 1.50 2.20
N PHE A 65 -11.39 1.17 1.14
CA PHE A 65 -9.97 1.49 1.03
C PHE A 65 -9.73 2.99 0.88
N ASP A 66 -10.54 3.69 0.08
CA ASP A 66 -10.48 5.16 -0.05
C ASP A 66 -10.74 5.85 1.32
N ALA A 67 -11.71 5.35 2.10
CA ALA A 67 -11.97 5.87 3.44
C ALA A 67 -10.80 5.61 4.41
N ALA A 68 -10.17 4.43 4.33
CA ALA A 68 -9.00 4.09 5.14
C ALA A 68 -7.79 4.98 4.80
N ILE A 69 -7.55 5.26 3.52
CA ILE A 69 -6.50 6.18 3.07
C ILE A 69 -6.76 7.58 3.63
N ALA A 70 -7.96 8.13 3.45
CA ALA A 70 -8.31 9.46 3.94
C ALA A 70 -8.10 9.58 5.47
N ARG A 71 -8.40 8.50 6.20
CA ARG A 71 -8.14 8.45 7.64
C ARG A 71 -6.64 8.46 7.96
N ALA A 72 -5.85 7.60 7.31
CA ALA A 72 -4.42 7.52 7.54
C ALA A 72 -3.70 8.86 7.25
N GLU A 73 -4.09 9.54 6.17
CA GLU A 73 -3.55 10.86 5.84
C GLU A 73 -3.89 11.91 6.91
N THR A 74 -5.12 11.87 7.45
CA THR A 74 -5.54 12.76 8.54
C THR A 74 -4.70 12.53 9.79
N ASP A 75 -4.44 11.27 10.14
CA ASP A 75 -3.66 10.92 11.33
C ASP A 75 -2.20 11.41 11.20
N LEU A 76 -1.58 11.29 10.02
CA LEU A 76 -0.23 11.80 9.75
C LEU A 76 -0.11 13.33 9.88
N VAL A 77 -1.13 14.07 9.46
CA VAL A 77 -1.19 15.53 9.62
C VAL A 77 -1.32 15.90 11.10
N ALA A 78 -2.12 15.16 11.87
CA ALA A 78 -2.29 15.41 13.29
C ALA A 78 -1.00 15.16 14.09
N GLU A 79 -0.26 14.09 13.78
CA GLU A 79 1.05 13.80 14.38
C GLU A 79 2.08 14.88 14.04
N SER A 80 2.11 15.34 12.79
CA SER A 80 3.02 16.40 12.34
C SER A 80 2.67 17.77 12.94
N GLY A 81 1.39 18.06 13.18
CA GLY A 81 0.90 19.30 13.79
C GLY A 81 1.02 19.34 15.32
N ALA A 82 1.12 18.18 15.98
CA ALA A 82 1.39 18.10 17.42
C ALA A 82 2.86 18.44 17.78
N ALA A 83 3.78 18.41 16.80
CA ALA A 83 5.16 18.88 16.94
C ALA A 83 5.29 20.41 16.70
N GLY A 84 4.52 21.23 17.42
CA GLY A 84 4.64 22.70 17.44
C GLY A 84 5.68 23.20 18.48
N PRO A 85 6.31 24.37 18.28
CA PRO A 85 7.59 24.75 18.88
C PRO A 85 7.43 25.15 20.36
N GLY A 86 7.98 24.36 21.27
CA GLY A 86 7.71 24.60 22.69
C GLY A 86 8.58 23.84 23.67
N GLN A 87 9.89 23.75 23.44
CA GLN A 87 10.84 23.54 24.53
C GLN A 87 11.88 24.66 24.51
N ALA A 88 11.43 25.86 24.88
CA ALA A 88 12.33 26.90 25.36
C ALA A 88 12.98 26.34 26.64
N ASN A 89 14.25 25.98 26.52
CA ASN A 89 15.08 25.53 27.64
C ASN A 89 15.36 26.77 28.52
N PRO A 90 14.84 26.88 29.76
CA PRO A 90 15.06 28.08 30.59
C PRO A 90 16.45 28.13 31.24
N GLY A 91 17.43 27.39 30.73
CA GLY A 91 18.73 27.18 31.36
C GLY A 91 19.96 27.75 30.63
N ALA A 92 19.79 28.42 29.49
CA ALA A 92 20.92 28.89 28.69
C ALA A 92 21.07 30.42 28.67
N ASP A 93 21.00 31.07 29.83
CA ASP A 93 21.43 32.47 29.95
C ASP A 93 21.98 32.82 31.33
N VAL A 94 23.10 32.19 31.72
CA VAL A 94 24.02 32.77 32.71
C VAL A 94 25.43 32.31 32.32
N VAL A 95 26.15 33.12 31.52
CA VAL A 95 27.54 33.55 31.72
C VAL A 95 27.93 34.36 30.48
N ARG A 96 27.57 35.64 30.45
CA ARG A 96 28.42 36.67 29.86
C ARG A 96 28.31 37.93 30.72
N MET A 97 29.48 38.50 31.01
CA MET A 97 29.74 39.71 31.80
C MET A 97 29.84 39.53 33.32
N ALA A 98 31.06 39.31 33.81
CA ALA A 98 31.70 40.24 34.74
C ALA A 98 33.20 39.92 34.91
N ARG A 99 34.01 40.87 34.42
CA ARG A 99 35.43 41.17 34.75
C ARG A 99 36.52 40.25 34.22
#